data_AF-A0A7V2S6K4-F1
#
_entry.id   AF-A0A7V2S6K4-F1
#
_cell.length_a   1.000
_cell.length_b   1.000
_cell.length_c   1.000
_cell.angle_alpha   90.00
_cell.angle_beta   90.00
_cell.angle_gamma   90.00
#
_symmetry.space_group_name_H-M   'P 1'
#
loop_
_entity.id
_entity.type
_entity.pdbx_description
1 polymer ?
#
loop_
_entity_poly.entity_id
_entity_poly.type
_entity_poly.pdbx_seq_one_letter_code
_entity_poly.pdbx_strand_id
1 'polypeptide(L)'
;MVNTEEQRLDIIKYCSLLLDGYLSHFKQTDDSPQGRMITQLKWLKERAENHDLPLPVPKEKLSSLLYIFTTGEIYAVYDYEKPILEQFNKETIEKIMDRLITLTEEGGLLTKKEYFPYIVRIIDALILLIEKSDYNLESYKDEFIRDLRDIQKRLNKNDIDPPLGAYKSHYPVFIKVEFIFDMNYEKDIKLFRIVSNAIFDGCRPDSWLTQKDADRESQKLLDEVTHL
;
A
#
# COMPACT_ATOMS: atom_id res chain seq x y z
N MET A 1 -18.91 2.60 -1.45
CA MET A 1 -17.66 3.35 -1.16
C MET A 1 -17.80 4.72 -1.76
N VAL A 2 -17.42 5.77 -1.03
CA VAL A 2 -17.43 7.14 -1.57
C VAL A 2 -16.12 7.30 -2.34
N ASN A 3 -16.18 7.47 -3.66
CA ASN A 3 -15.03 7.90 -4.45
C ASN A 3 -14.64 9.30 -3.94
N THR A 4 -13.59 9.35 -3.13
CA THR A 4 -13.13 10.61 -2.54
C THR A 4 -12.35 11.41 -3.57
N GLU A 5 -12.44 12.74 -3.48
CA GLU A 5 -11.61 13.64 -4.30
C GLU A 5 -10.12 13.32 -4.14
N GLU A 6 -9.70 12.88 -2.95
CA GLU A 6 -8.35 12.43 -2.66
C GLU A 6 -7.92 11.24 -3.54
N GLN A 7 -8.72 10.17 -3.59
CA GLN A 7 -8.42 8.98 -4.41
C GLN A 7 -8.35 9.32 -5.88
N ARG A 8 -9.29 10.14 -6.36
CA ARG A 8 -9.34 10.61 -7.74
C ARG A 8 -8.05 11.34 -8.13
N LEU A 9 -7.61 12.29 -7.30
CA LEU A 9 -6.37 13.04 -7.53
C LEU A 9 -5.13 12.14 -7.47
N ASP A 10 -5.10 11.17 -6.55
CA ASP A 10 -3.99 10.21 -6.47
C ASP A 10 -3.93 9.31 -7.71
N ILE A 11 -5.08 8.81 -8.22
CA ILE A 11 -5.13 8.01 -9.46
C ILE A 11 -4.57 8.81 -10.64
N ILE A 12 -5.01 10.07 -10.81
CA ILE A 12 -4.51 10.95 -11.88
C ILE A 12 -3.00 11.15 -11.76
N LYS A 13 -2.51 11.40 -10.53
CA LYS A 13 -1.10 11.58 -10.24
C LYS A 13 -0.28 10.34 -10.64
N TYR A 14 -0.65 9.15 -10.17
CA TYR A 14 0.11 7.93 -10.44
C TYR A 14 0.02 7.49 -11.90
N CYS A 15 -1.13 7.69 -12.57
CA CYS A 15 -1.23 7.51 -14.02
C CYS A 15 -0.28 8.45 -14.77
N SER A 16 -0.20 9.73 -14.37
CA SER A 16 0.69 10.71 -15.01
C SER A 16 2.16 10.39 -14.78
N LEU A 17 2.55 9.95 -13.57
CA LEU A 17 3.93 9.53 -13.28
C LEU A 17 4.38 8.38 -14.19
N LEU A 18 3.50 7.42 -14.48
CA LEU A 18 3.79 6.31 -15.39
C LEU A 18 3.81 6.77 -16.85
N LEU A 19 2.80 7.53 -17.29
CA LEU A 19 2.66 7.98 -18.69
C LEU A 19 3.74 8.97 -19.12
N ASP A 20 4.00 9.98 -18.29
CA ASP A 20 4.91 11.09 -18.61
C ASP A 20 6.35 10.77 -18.19
N GLY A 21 6.54 9.76 -17.33
CA GLY A 21 7.84 9.28 -16.90
C GLY A 21 8.23 7.99 -17.61
N TYR A 22 8.02 6.86 -16.93
CA TYR A 22 8.49 5.53 -17.35
C TYR A 22 8.04 5.13 -18.77
N LEU A 23 6.81 5.46 -19.16
CA LEU A 23 6.24 5.05 -20.46
C LEU A 23 6.40 6.10 -21.56
N SER A 24 7.03 7.24 -21.30
CA SER A 24 7.06 8.39 -22.22
C SER A 24 7.74 8.10 -23.57
N HIS A 25 8.60 7.08 -23.63
CA HIS A 25 9.36 6.71 -24.81
C HIS A 25 8.69 5.63 -25.69
N PHE A 26 7.62 4.97 -25.20
CA PHE A 26 6.93 3.94 -25.96
C PHE A 26 5.88 4.55 -26.89
N LYS A 27 5.71 3.91 -28.05
CA LYS A 27 4.65 4.29 -28.98
C LYS A 27 3.32 3.75 -28.48
N GLN A 28 2.29 4.57 -28.49
CA GLN A 28 0.93 4.22 -28.05
C GLN A 28 0.30 3.06 -28.85
N THR A 29 0.79 2.79 -30.07
CA THR A 29 0.07 2.02 -31.09
C THR A 29 0.61 0.62 -31.33
N ASP A 30 1.55 0.12 -30.52
CA ASP A 30 2.00 -1.26 -30.68
C ASP A 30 1.15 -2.22 -29.83
N ASP A 31 0.97 -3.46 -30.32
CA ASP A 31 0.35 -4.55 -29.55
C ASP A 31 1.31 -5.09 -28.46
N SER A 32 2.26 -4.26 -28.02
CA SER A 32 3.15 -4.59 -26.92
C SER A 32 2.41 -4.50 -25.59
N PRO A 33 2.94 -5.14 -24.55
CA PRO A 33 2.49 -4.90 -23.18
C PRO A 33 2.46 -3.39 -22.83
N GLN A 34 3.47 -2.63 -23.22
CA GLN A 34 3.62 -1.20 -22.91
C GLN A 34 2.55 -0.36 -23.62
N GLY A 35 2.27 -0.62 -24.90
CA GLY A 35 1.20 0.03 -25.66
C GLY A 35 -0.18 -0.22 -25.03
N ARG A 36 -0.44 -1.46 -24.58
CA ARG A 36 -1.66 -1.81 -23.82
C ARG A 36 -1.73 -1.08 -22.48
N MET A 37 -0.61 -0.98 -21.77
CA MET A 37 -0.51 -0.26 -20.49
C MET A 37 -0.79 1.23 -20.66
N ILE A 38 -0.18 1.89 -21.66
CA ILE A 38 -0.43 3.30 -21.99
C ILE A 38 -1.92 3.53 -22.25
N THR A 39 -2.55 2.66 -23.05
CA THR A 39 -3.98 2.78 -23.38
C THR A 39 -4.84 2.71 -22.12
N GLN A 40 -4.56 1.75 -21.23
CA GLN A 40 -5.34 1.58 -20.01
C GLN A 40 -5.10 2.70 -18.98
N LEU A 41 -3.86 3.19 -18.84
CA LEU A 41 -3.55 4.33 -17.97
C LEU A 41 -4.19 5.62 -18.45
N LYS A 42 -4.22 5.86 -19.78
CA LYS A 42 -4.95 7.00 -20.37
C LYS A 42 -6.44 6.90 -20.06
N TRP A 43 -7.03 5.71 -20.22
CA TRP A 43 -8.43 5.47 -19.88
C TRP A 43 -8.71 5.72 -18.39
N LEU A 44 -7.87 5.20 -17.48
CA LEU A 44 -8.01 5.43 -16.03
C LEU A 44 -7.93 6.93 -15.69
N LYS A 45 -6.92 7.62 -16.23
CA LYS A 45 -6.71 9.05 -16.02
C LYS A 45 -7.88 9.89 -16.53
N GLU A 46 -8.32 9.65 -17.77
CA GLU A 46 -9.45 10.37 -18.38
C GLU A 46 -10.73 10.19 -17.55
N ARG A 47 -11.02 8.97 -17.09
CA ARG A 47 -12.20 8.69 -16.27
C ARG A 47 -12.12 9.33 -14.87
N ALA A 48 -10.92 9.36 -14.28
CA ALA A 48 -10.71 10.06 -13.02
C ALA A 48 -10.82 11.58 -13.20
N GLU A 49 -10.36 12.15 -14.30
CA GLU A 49 -10.51 13.58 -14.63
C GLU A 49 -11.99 13.94 -14.86
N ASN A 50 -12.75 13.06 -15.50
CA ASN A 50 -14.18 13.25 -15.78
C ASN A 50 -15.11 12.91 -14.60
N HIS A 51 -14.56 12.50 -13.45
CA HIS A 51 -15.33 12.11 -12.26
C HIS A 51 -16.29 10.93 -12.50
N ASP A 52 -16.00 10.06 -13.46
CA ASP A 52 -16.84 8.91 -13.84
C ASP A 52 -16.13 7.55 -13.72
N LEU A 53 -14.96 7.51 -13.06
CA LEU A 53 -14.26 6.27 -12.75
C LEU A 53 -14.97 5.54 -11.58
N PRO A 54 -15.51 4.32 -11.79
CA PRO A 54 -16.06 3.53 -10.71
C PRO A 54 -14.93 2.95 -9.84
N LEU A 55 -15.07 3.05 -8.52
CA LEU A 55 -14.15 2.43 -7.56
C LEU A 55 -14.91 1.44 -6.64
N PRO A 56 -14.41 0.20 -6.47
CA PRO A 56 -13.29 -0.40 -7.20
C PRO A 56 -13.58 -0.56 -8.70
N VAL A 57 -12.54 -0.47 -9.53
CA VAL A 57 -12.62 -0.68 -10.98
C VAL A 57 -12.79 -2.19 -11.25
N PRO A 58 -13.75 -2.61 -12.09
CA PRO A 58 -13.90 -4.02 -12.46
C PRO A 58 -12.60 -4.61 -13.03
N LYS A 59 -12.23 -5.82 -12.60
CA LYS A 59 -10.95 -6.46 -12.97
C LYS A 59 -10.76 -6.60 -14.47
N GLU A 60 -11.83 -6.79 -15.23
CA GLU A 60 -11.80 -6.88 -16.69
C GLU A 60 -11.25 -5.60 -17.32
N LYS A 61 -11.55 -4.44 -16.69
CA LYS A 61 -11.07 -3.12 -17.09
C LYS A 61 -9.68 -2.78 -16.56
N LEU A 62 -9.09 -3.62 -15.70
CA LEU A 62 -7.71 -3.52 -15.19
C LEU A 62 -6.78 -4.63 -15.73
N SER A 63 -7.29 -5.52 -16.57
CA SER A 63 -6.62 -6.75 -17.01
C SER A 63 -5.19 -6.56 -17.51
N SER A 64 -4.91 -5.62 -18.41
CA SER A 64 -3.55 -5.38 -18.91
C SER A 64 -2.59 -4.92 -17.81
N LEU A 65 -3.00 -4.01 -16.94
CA LEU A 65 -2.21 -3.44 -15.85
C LEU A 65 -1.88 -4.54 -14.82
N LEU A 66 -2.88 -5.33 -14.45
CA LEU A 66 -2.69 -6.47 -13.53
C LEU A 66 -1.80 -7.55 -14.16
N TYR A 67 -2.01 -7.89 -15.44
CA TYR A 67 -1.17 -8.85 -16.15
C TYR A 67 0.29 -8.40 -16.19
N ILE A 68 0.55 -7.17 -16.63
CA ILE A 68 1.90 -6.62 -16.77
C ILE A 68 2.63 -6.54 -15.42
N PHE A 69 1.89 -6.15 -14.38
CA PHE A 69 2.42 -6.10 -13.04
C PHE A 69 2.77 -7.51 -12.52
N THR A 70 1.84 -8.44 -12.62
CA THR A 70 2.00 -9.81 -12.09
C THR A 70 3.02 -10.65 -12.86
N THR A 71 3.15 -10.48 -14.18
CA THR A 71 4.16 -11.19 -14.99
C THR A 71 5.55 -10.55 -14.91
N GLY A 72 5.65 -9.34 -14.35
CA GLY A 72 6.90 -8.59 -14.28
C GLY A 72 7.39 -8.09 -15.66
N GLU A 73 6.52 -8.08 -16.68
CA GLU A 73 6.86 -7.57 -18.02
C GLU A 73 7.30 -6.09 -17.99
N ILE A 74 6.80 -5.33 -17.01
CA ILE A 74 7.25 -3.96 -16.75
C ILE A 74 8.74 -3.88 -16.34
N TYR A 75 9.28 -4.91 -15.69
CA TYR A 75 10.68 -4.93 -15.26
C TYR A 75 11.62 -5.43 -16.36
N ALA A 76 11.13 -6.32 -17.24
CA ALA A 76 11.92 -6.82 -18.34
C ALA A 76 12.45 -5.67 -19.20
N VAL A 77 11.60 -4.68 -19.50
CA VAL A 77 12.00 -3.53 -20.32
C VAL A 77 12.88 -2.53 -19.57
N TYR A 78 12.72 -2.41 -18.25
CA TYR A 78 13.61 -1.61 -17.43
C TYR A 78 15.08 -2.04 -17.58
N ASP A 79 15.33 -3.34 -17.58
CA ASP A 79 16.69 -3.89 -17.68
C ASP A 79 17.33 -3.65 -19.07
N TYR A 80 16.52 -3.57 -20.13
CA TYR A 80 16.99 -3.27 -21.50
C TYR A 80 17.16 -1.77 -21.77
N GLU A 81 16.29 -0.92 -21.21
CA GLU A 81 16.25 0.52 -21.47
C GLU A 81 16.81 1.37 -20.31
N LYS A 82 17.51 0.74 -19.36
CA LYS A 82 18.18 1.38 -18.23
C LYS A 82 18.96 2.68 -18.58
N PRO A 83 19.65 2.81 -19.74
CA PRO A 83 20.33 4.05 -20.10
C PRO A 83 19.40 5.24 -20.38
N ILE A 84 18.13 4.98 -20.71
CA ILE A 84 17.13 6.02 -21.01
C ILE A 84 16.35 6.39 -19.74
N LEU A 85 16.19 5.43 -18.83
CA LEU A 85 15.37 5.54 -17.62
C LEU A 85 16.17 5.97 -16.37
N GLU A 86 17.27 6.71 -16.51
CA GLU A 86 18.19 7.07 -15.40
C GLU A 86 17.51 7.71 -14.17
N GLN A 87 16.30 8.27 -14.35
CA GLN A 87 15.52 8.93 -13.30
C GLN A 87 14.52 8.01 -12.57
N PHE A 88 14.22 6.82 -13.12
CA PHE A 88 13.34 5.85 -12.48
C PHE A 88 14.16 4.64 -12.11
N ASN A 89 14.09 4.21 -10.85
CA ASN A 89 14.58 2.89 -10.46
C ASN A 89 13.42 1.90 -10.41
N LYS A 90 13.73 0.61 -10.55
CA LYS A 90 12.74 -0.47 -10.51
C LYS A 90 11.78 -0.33 -9.32
N GLU A 91 12.34 -0.13 -8.12
CA GLU A 91 11.58 0.06 -6.86
C GLU A 91 10.51 1.18 -6.96
N THR A 92 10.85 2.30 -7.59
CA THR A 92 9.91 3.41 -7.76
C THR A 92 8.74 3.02 -8.65
N ILE A 93 9.00 2.26 -9.71
CA ILE A 93 7.96 1.77 -10.63
C ILE A 93 7.06 0.77 -9.91
N GLU A 94 7.62 -0.18 -9.15
CA GLU A 94 6.81 -1.17 -8.39
C GLU A 94 5.88 -0.44 -7.41
N LYS A 95 6.42 0.51 -6.64
CA LYS A 95 5.64 1.29 -5.67
C LYS A 95 4.53 2.10 -6.31
N ILE A 96 4.78 2.71 -7.47
CA ILE A 96 3.73 3.46 -8.21
C ILE A 96 2.63 2.51 -8.67
N MET A 97 3.00 1.31 -9.16
CA MET A 97 2.05 0.30 -9.59
C MET A 97 1.22 -0.25 -8.43
N ASP A 98 1.85 -0.62 -7.32
CA ASP A 98 1.16 -1.08 -6.11
C ASP A 98 0.12 -0.05 -5.65
N ARG A 99 0.53 1.23 -5.52
CA ARG A 99 -0.37 2.31 -5.14
C ARG A 99 -1.54 2.47 -6.10
N LEU A 100 -1.29 2.36 -7.40
CA LEU A 100 -2.33 2.45 -8.41
C LEU A 100 -3.29 1.26 -8.35
N ILE A 101 -2.80 0.05 -8.07
CA ILE A 101 -3.63 -1.15 -7.88
C ILE A 101 -4.50 -1.00 -6.62
N THR A 102 -3.92 -0.61 -5.48
CA THR A 102 -4.67 -0.32 -4.24
C THR A 102 -5.78 0.72 -4.48
N LEU A 103 -5.47 1.80 -5.19
CA LEU A 103 -6.47 2.83 -5.49
C LEU A 103 -7.58 2.36 -6.43
N THR A 104 -7.26 1.50 -7.41
CA THR A 104 -8.19 1.14 -8.48
C THR A 104 -8.88 -0.20 -8.25
N GLU A 105 -8.14 -1.29 -8.05
CA GLU A 105 -8.69 -2.63 -7.87
C GLU A 105 -9.36 -2.79 -6.50
N GLU A 106 -8.76 -2.24 -5.45
CA GLU A 106 -9.27 -2.37 -4.08
C GLU A 106 -10.18 -1.20 -3.70
N GLY A 107 -10.03 -0.04 -4.37
CA GLY A 107 -10.74 1.18 -4.01
C GLY A 107 -10.28 1.75 -2.66
N GLY A 108 -9.05 1.44 -2.24
CA GLY A 108 -8.50 1.81 -0.94
C GLY A 108 -8.00 3.25 -0.87
N LEU A 109 -7.57 3.65 0.34
CA LEU A 109 -6.98 4.96 0.62
C LEU A 109 -5.49 4.80 0.92
N LEU A 110 -4.64 5.63 0.33
CA LEU A 110 -3.20 5.53 0.59
C LEU A 110 -2.82 6.07 1.97
N THR A 111 -1.85 5.40 2.61
CA THR A 111 -1.17 5.85 3.83
C THR A 111 -0.16 6.95 3.48
N LYS A 112 -0.61 8.20 3.53
CA LYS A 112 0.25 9.37 3.33
C LYS A 112 0.95 9.80 4.63
N LYS A 113 1.96 10.65 4.52
CA LYS A 113 2.81 11.09 5.65
C LYS A 113 2.00 11.69 6.79
N GLU A 114 0.94 12.43 6.48
CA GLU A 114 0.03 13.02 7.46
C GLU A 114 -0.71 11.98 8.32
N TYR A 115 -0.73 10.70 7.91
CA TYR A 115 -1.33 9.61 8.68
C TYR A 115 -0.32 8.81 9.51
N PHE A 116 0.99 9.02 9.31
CA PHE A 116 2.03 8.28 10.03
C PHE A 116 1.90 8.35 11.57
N PRO A 117 1.56 9.50 12.19
CA PRO A 117 1.40 9.57 13.64
C PRO A 117 0.32 8.62 14.18
N TYR A 118 -0.75 8.38 13.41
CA TYR A 118 -1.82 7.47 13.81
C TYR A 118 -1.40 6.01 13.64
N ILE A 119 -0.65 5.68 12.58
CA ILE A 119 -0.07 4.35 12.41
C ILE A 119 0.92 4.04 13.54
N VAL A 120 1.75 5.01 13.92
CA VAL A 120 2.65 4.91 15.09
C VAL A 120 1.87 4.58 16.37
N ARG A 121 0.74 5.26 16.61
CA ARG A 121 -0.14 4.96 17.76
C ARG A 121 -0.73 3.54 17.71
N ILE A 122 -1.12 3.06 16.53
CA ILE A 122 -1.58 1.69 16.35
C ILE A 122 -0.45 0.68 16.61
N ILE A 123 0.78 0.98 16.20
CA ILE A 123 1.94 0.14 16.52
C ILE A 123 2.13 0.05 18.04
N ASP A 124 2.03 1.17 18.76
CA ASP A 124 2.11 1.17 20.23
C ASP A 124 1.02 0.29 20.86
N ALA A 125 -0.23 0.43 20.38
CA ALA A 125 -1.34 -0.42 20.83
C ALA A 125 -1.10 -1.91 20.53
N LEU A 126 -0.55 -2.23 19.36
CA LEU A 126 -0.22 -3.61 18.98
C LEU A 126 0.88 -4.19 19.86
N ILE A 127 1.94 -3.42 20.15
CA ILE A 127 3.01 -3.83 21.08
C ILE A 127 2.42 -4.09 22.46
N LEU A 128 1.62 -3.18 23.01
CA LEU A 128 0.97 -3.36 24.31
C LEU A 128 0.09 -4.61 24.34
N LEU A 129 -0.68 -4.83 23.28
CA LEU A 129 -1.53 -6.01 23.15
C LEU A 129 -0.69 -7.28 23.23
N ILE A 130 0.40 -7.37 22.46
CA ILE A 130 1.33 -8.52 22.44
C ILE A 130 2.02 -8.71 23.79
N GLU A 131 2.39 -7.62 24.47
CA GLU A 131 3.06 -7.67 25.77
C GLU A 131 2.12 -8.21 26.87
N LYS A 132 0.86 -7.76 26.88
CA LYS A 132 -0.15 -8.12 27.89
C LYS A 132 -0.85 -9.46 27.68
N SER A 133 -0.86 -9.97 26.45
CA SER A 133 -1.59 -11.17 26.09
C SER A 133 -0.74 -12.44 26.21
N ASP A 134 -1.40 -13.55 26.51
CA ASP A 134 -0.84 -14.90 26.48
C ASP A 134 -0.82 -15.48 25.04
N TYR A 135 -0.65 -14.64 24.01
CA TYR A 135 -0.55 -15.17 22.66
C TYR A 135 0.62 -16.14 22.56
N ASN A 136 0.38 -17.30 21.96
CA ASN A 136 1.42 -18.24 21.58
C ASN A 136 2.23 -17.71 20.39
N LEU A 137 2.98 -16.64 20.64
CA LEU A 137 3.98 -16.04 19.77
C LEU A 137 5.39 -16.37 20.28
N GLU A 138 5.56 -17.34 21.19
CA GLU A 138 6.75 -17.45 22.06
C GLU A 138 8.09 -17.42 21.32
N SER A 139 8.20 -18.02 20.13
CA SER A 139 9.44 -17.99 19.34
C SER A 139 9.65 -16.72 18.51
N TYR A 140 8.63 -15.87 18.38
CA TYR A 140 8.61 -14.70 17.50
C TYR A 140 8.33 -13.36 18.22
N LYS A 141 7.86 -13.39 19.47
CA LYS A 141 7.36 -12.22 20.21
C LYS A 141 8.38 -11.09 20.27
N ASP A 142 9.58 -11.36 20.77
CA ASP A 142 10.63 -10.34 20.94
C ASP A 142 11.10 -9.76 19.61
N GLU A 143 11.25 -10.62 18.60
CA GLU A 143 11.64 -10.20 17.26
C GLU A 143 10.55 -9.36 16.60
N PHE A 144 9.29 -9.73 16.75
CA PHE A 144 8.17 -8.98 16.20
C PHE A 144 8.05 -7.59 16.84
N ILE A 145 8.18 -7.49 18.17
CA ILE A 145 8.20 -6.20 18.88
C ILE A 145 9.38 -5.34 18.41
N ARG A 146 10.56 -5.94 18.21
CA ARG A 146 11.74 -5.23 17.69
C ARG A 146 11.48 -4.65 16.29
N ASP A 147 10.90 -5.44 15.39
CA ASP A 147 10.58 -5.01 14.03
C ASP A 147 9.52 -3.89 14.04
N LEU A 148 8.49 -4.00 14.88
CA LEU A 148 7.48 -2.96 15.09
C LEU A 148 8.11 -1.63 15.57
N ARG A 149 9.04 -1.69 16.53
CA ARG A 149 9.76 -0.50 17.02
C ARG A 149 10.67 0.11 15.96
N ASP A 150 11.31 -0.69 15.10
CA ASP A 150 12.08 -0.16 13.97
C ASP A 150 11.18 0.58 12.97
N ILE A 151 10.06 -0.02 12.58
CA ILE A 151 9.07 0.61 11.70
C ILE A 151 8.58 1.94 12.30
N GLN A 152 8.22 1.95 13.58
CA GLN A 152 7.79 3.14 14.30
C GLN A 152 8.85 4.27 14.23
N LYS A 153 10.11 3.94 14.50
CA LYS A 153 11.23 4.89 14.41
C LYS A 153 11.40 5.44 13.00
N ARG A 154 11.27 4.59 11.99
CA ARG A 154 11.42 4.99 10.58
C ARG A 154 10.25 5.83 10.08
N LEU A 155 9.01 5.53 10.49
CA LEU A 155 7.84 6.38 10.24
C LEU A 155 8.04 7.79 10.81
N ASN A 156 8.44 7.88 12.09
CA ASN A 156 8.68 9.17 12.76
C ASN A 156 9.74 10.02 12.08
N LYS A 157 10.73 9.39 11.43
CA LYS A 157 11.77 10.08 10.66
C LYS A 157 11.39 10.33 9.20
N ASN A 158 10.28 9.77 8.72
CA ASN A 158 9.94 9.69 7.30
C ASN A 158 10.99 8.95 6.47
N ASP A 159 11.65 7.95 7.06
CA ASP A 159 12.70 7.11 6.44
C ASP A 159 12.11 5.88 5.72
N ILE A 160 10.79 5.74 5.70
CA ILE A 160 10.06 4.75 4.88
C ILE A 160 8.96 5.44 4.09
N ASP A 161 8.67 4.86 2.93
CA ASP A 161 7.61 5.29 2.02
C ASP A 161 6.80 4.06 1.60
N PRO A 162 5.71 3.71 2.32
CA PRO A 162 4.83 2.60 1.96
C PRO A 162 4.22 2.74 0.56
N PRO A 163 3.91 1.63 -0.15
CA PRO A 163 4.00 0.24 0.28
C PRO A 163 5.43 -0.31 0.36
N LEU A 164 5.66 -1.21 1.31
CA LEU A 164 6.88 -2.03 1.43
C LEU A 164 6.65 -3.49 1.03
N GLY A 165 5.57 -3.82 0.31
CA GLY A 165 5.16 -5.19 -0.03
C GLY A 165 6.26 -6.03 -0.67
N ALA A 166 6.93 -5.50 -1.70
CA ALA A 166 8.09 -6.15 -2.34
C ALA A 166 9.25 -6.45 -1.36
N TYR A 167 9.32 -5.71 -0.25
CA TYR A 167 10.32 -5.82 0.80
C TYR A 167 9.79 -6.48 2.07
N LYS A 168 8.57 -7.05 2.06
CA LYS A 168 8.00 -7.77 3.22
C LYS A 168 8.86 -8.97 3.63
N SER A 169 9.63 -9.53 2.69
CA SER A 169 10.62 -10.58 2.95
C SER A 169 11.76 -10.14 3.88
N HIS A 170 12.05 -8.84 3.99
CA HIS A 170 12.98 -8.29 4.98
C HIS A 170 12.41 -8.28 6.40
N TYR A 171 11.10 -8.55 6.54
CA TYR A 171 10.37 -8.65 7.79
C TYR A 171 9.76 -10.07 7.91
N PRO A 172 10.58 -11.14 7.92
CA PRO A 172 10.09 -12.52 7.85
C PRO A 172 9.17 -12.88 9.02
N VAL A 173 9.34 -12.23 10.18
CA VAL A 173 8.49 -12.44 11.35
C VAL A 173 7.07 -11.92 11.14
N PHE A 174 6.86 -10.83 10.38
CA PHE A 174 5.51 -10.38 10.04
C PHE A 174 4.72 -11.47 9.30
N ILE A 175 5.37 -12.19 8.38
CA ILE A 175 4.75 -13.30 7.62
C ILE A 175 4.36 -14.45 8.56
N LYS A 176 5.21 -14.77 9.54
CA LYS A 176 4.92 -15.83 10.52
C LYS A 176 3.80 -15.45 11.47
N VAL A 177 3.82 -14.21 11.96
CA VAL A 177 2.84 -13.70 12.92
C VAL A 177 1.46 -13.50 12.26
N GLU A 178 1.42 -13.06 10.99
CA GLU A 178 0.19 -12.98 10.19
C GLU A 178 -0.56 -14.32 10.19
N PHE A 179 0.15 -15.41 9.88
CA PHE A 179 -0.40 -16.76 9.89
C PHE A 179 -0.94 -17.17 11.27
N ILE A 180 -0.28 -16.77 12.36
CA ILE A 180 -0.73 -17.08 13.73
C ILE A 180 -2.01 -16.31 14.08
N PHE A 181 -2.08 -15.02 13.75
CA PHE A 181 -3.27 -14.20 13.98
C PHE A 181 -4.48 -14.71 13.20
N ASP A 182 -4.30 -15.02 11.90
CA ASP A 182 -5.37 -15.53 11.03
C ASP A 182 -5.98 -16.85 11.52
N MET A 183 -5.20 -17.69 12.19
CA MET A 183 -5.70 -18.99 12.70
C MET A 183 -6.38 -18.92 14.06
N ASN A 184 -6.04 -17.95 14.91
CA ASN A 184 -6.30 -18.07 16.35
C ASN A 184 -6.99 -16.87 17.01
N TYR A 185 -6.99 -15.67 16.40
CA TYR A 185 -7.35 -14.44 17.11
C TYR A 185 -8.16 -13.45 16.25
N GLU A 186 -9.36 -13.84 15.82
CA GLU A 186 -10.25 -13.02 14.97
C GLU A 186 -10.56 -11.62 15.52
N LYS A 187 -10.54 -11.42 16.84
CA LYS A 187 -10.83 -10.10 17.46
C LYS A 187 -9.62 -9.17 17.49
N ASP A 188 -8.44 -9.73 17.72
CA ASP A 188 -7.21 -8.96 17.93
C ASP A 188 -6.42 -8.74 16.64
N ILE A 189 -6.83 -9.41 15.56
CA ILE A 189 -6.30 -9.26 14.21
C ILE A 189 -6.47 -7.84 13.64
N LYS A 190 -7.36 -7.02 14.21
CA LYS A 190 -7.65 -5.68 13.67
C LYS A 190 -6.41 -4.78 13.74
N LEU A 191 -5.73 -4.71 14.88
CA LEU A 191 -4.52 -3.89 15.04
C LEU A 191 -3.40 -4.36 14.10
N PHE A 192 -3.19 -5.68 14.04
CA PHE A 192 -2.22 -6.30 13.14
C PHE A 192 -2.50 -5.94 11.68
N ARG A 193 -3.74 -6.10 11.21
CA ARG A 193 -4.12 -5.78 9.82
C ARG A 193 -3.98 -4.31 9.50
N ILE A 194 -4.32 -3.41 10.42
CA ILE A 194 -4.09 -1.97 10.19
C ILE A 194 -2.61 -1.68 9.98
N VAL A 195 -1.71 -2.23 10.82
CA VAL A 195 -0.26 -2.05 10.65
C VAL A 195 0.23 -2.70 9.36
N SER A 196 -0.16 -3.96 9.11
CA SER A 196 0.27 -4.72 7.94
C SER A 196 -0.12 -4.00 6.65
N ASN A 197 -1.39 -3.65 6.51
CA ASN A 197 -1.90 -2.96 5.32
C ASN A 197 -1.27 -1.58 5.16
N ALA A 198 -1.09 -0.82 6.25
CA ALA A 198 -0.52 0.53 6.15
C ALA A 198 0.94 0.52 5.71
N ILE A 199 1.72 -0.49 6.14
CA ILE A 199 3.15 -0.58 5.89
C ILE A 199 3.48 -1.33 4.60
N PHE A 200 2.87 -2.50 4.40
CA PHE A 200 3.20 -3.39 3.29
C PHE A 200 2.33 -3.12 2.06
N ASP A 201 1.05 -2.81 2.26
CA ASP A 201 0.13 -2.53 1.15
C ASP A 201 -0.01 -1.02 0.91
N GLY A 202 0.55 -0.18 1.80
CA GLY A 202 0.48 1.27 1.69
C GLY A 202 -0.95 1.82 1.84
N CYS A 203 -1.85 1.04 2.45
CA CYS A 203 -3.28 1.33 2.53
C CYS A 203 -3.71 1.62 3.97
N ARG A 204 -4.41 2.73 4.19
CA ARG A 204 -4.98 3.10 5.49
C ARG A 204 -6.44 2.62 5.57
N PRO A 205 -7.03 2.49 6.78
CA PRO A 205 -8.43 2.12 6.92
C PRO A 205 -9.39 3.05 6.16
N ASP A 206 -10.45 2.49 5.56
CA ASP A 206 -11.48 3.25 4.83
C ASP A 206 -12.20 4.28 5.71
N SER A 207 -12.24 4.04 7.03
CA SER A 207 -12.78 4.96 8.02
C SER A 207 -11.93 6.21 8.22
N TRP A 208 -10.65 6.20 7.79
CA TRP A 208 -9.71 7.32 7.95
C TRP A 208 -9.82 8.29 6.77
N LEU A 209 -11.02 8.83 6.56
CA LEU A 209 -11.30 9.82 5.51
C LEU A 209 -10.59 11.15 5.81
N THR A 210 -10.40 11.46 7.09
CA THR A 210 -9.67 12.65 7.55
C THR A 210 -8.71 12.29 8.67
N GLN A 211 -7.74 13.17 8.93
CA GLN A 211 -6.85 13.08 10.11
C GLN A 211 -7.63 13.03 11.44
N LYS A 212 -8.80 13.68 11.52
CA LYS A 212 -9.66 13.63 12.71
C LYS A 212 -10.30 12.26 12.90
N ASP A 213 -10.70 11.61 11.81
CA ASP A 213 -11.23 10.24 11.88
C ASP A 213 -10.15 9.24 12.29
N ALA A 214 -8.94 9.39 11.71
CA ALA A 214 -7.77 8.61 12.08
C ALA A 214 -7.38 8.80 13.55
N ASP A 215 -7.37 10.04 14.04
CA ASP A 215 -7.07 10.36 15.44
C ASP A 215 -8.07 9.71 16.39
N ARG A 216 -9.38 9.89 16.13
CA ARG A 216 -10.45 9.32 16.94
C ARG A 216 -10.37 7.79 16.99
N GLU A 217 -10.22 7.14 15.84
CA GLU A 217 -10.21 5.67 15.80
C GLU A 217 -8.93 5.08 16.39
N SER A 218 -7.77 5.66 16.09
CA SER A 218 -6.49 5.19 16.65
C SER A 218 -6.43 5.39 18.16
N GLN A 219 -7.02 6.47 18.70
CA GLN A 219 -7.13 6.66 20.15
C GLN A 219 -8.04 5.61 20.77
N LYS A 220 -9.23 5.38 20.19
CA LYS A 220 -10.17 4.36 20.67
C LYS A 220 -9.51 2.98 20.76
N LEU A 221 -8.78 2.58 19.73
CA LEU A 221 -8.09 1.29 19.69
C LEU A 221 -6.98 1.18 20.74
N LEU A 222 -6.26 2.26 21.01
CA LEU A 222 -5.25 2.29 22.08
C LEU A 222 -5.91 2.17 23.46
N ASP A 223 -7.03 2.87 23.68
CA ASP A 223 -7.77 2.83 24.95
C ASP A 223 -8.30 1.41 25.21
N GLU A 224 -8.85 0.74 24.18
CA GLU A 224 -9.33 -0.64 24.26
C GLU A 224 -8.25 -1.60 24.78
N VAL A 225 -7.00 -1.48 24.30
CA VAL A 225 -5.87 -2.31 24.75
C VAL A 225 -5.31 -1.88 26.11
N THR A 226 -5.36 -0.58 26.41
CA THR A 226 -4.86 -0.06 27.70
C THR A 226 -5.66 -0.61 28.86
N HIS A 227 -6.95 -0.91 28.65
CA HIS A 227 -7.86 -1.47 29.65
C HIS A 227 -7.97 -3.02 29.65
N LEU A 228 -7.20 -3.72 28.79
CA LEU A 228 -6.94 -5.17 28.92
C LEU A 228 -5.97 -5.45 30.07
#